data_AF-A0A821B6L4-F1
#
_entry.id   AF-A0A821B6L4-F1
#
_cell.length_a   1.000
_cell.length_b   1.000
_cell.length_c   1.000
_cell.angle_alpha   90.00
_cell.angle_beta   90.00
_cell.angle_gamma   90.00
#
_symmetry.space_group_name_H-M   'P 1'
#
loop_
_entity.id
_entity.type
_entity.pdbx_description
1 polymer ?
#
loop_
_entity_poly.entity_id
_entity_poly.type
_entity_poly.pdbx_seq_one_letter_code
_entity_poly.pdbx_strand_id
1 'polypeptide(L)'
;IRAKRAVLDYVKKKAQSVDPPITSTLITDIEIRWNTTFVMIDCFTKHRAIIDDINGRPYQIPNTSSTQQLKIGSKEFEFTNSDWHRITDLKKALEPFMISTNVVSAKNYPTLAAAYSGEIFI
;
A
#
# COMPACT_ATOMS: atom_id res chain seq x y z
N ILE A 1 -5.80 6.73 -22.57
CA ILE A 1 -6.52 5.70 -21.76
C ILE A 1 -5.83 4.32 -21.83
N ARG A 2 -5.45 3.80 -23.01
CA ARG A 2 -4.73 2.51 -23.17
C ARG A 2 -3.42 2.36 -22.37
N ALA A 3 -2.58 3.39 -22.32
CA ALA A 3 -1.27 3.31 -21.65
C ALA A 3 -1.32 3.24 -20.11
N LYS A 4 -2.38 3.78 -19.47
CA LYS A 4 -2.57 3.65 -18.01
C LYS A 4 -2.91 2.21 -17.60
N ARG A 5 -3.48 1.41 -18.51
CA ARG A 5 -3.76 -0.01 -18.27
C ARG A 5 -2.49 -0.86 -18.31
N ALA A 6 -1.52 -0.53 -19.15
CA ALA A 6 -0.33 -1.37 -19.35
C ALA A 6 0.49 -1.59 -18.05
N VAL A 7 0.80 -0.53 -17.31
CA VAL A 7 1.50 -0.62 -16.02
C VAL A 7 0.63 -1.35 -14.99
N LEU A 8 -0.66 -1.06 -14.97
CA LEU A 8 -1.60 -1.65 -14.02
C LEU A 8 -1.80 -3.15 -14.27
N ASP A 9 -1.84 -3.58 -15.53
CA ASP A 9 -1.92 -4.97 -15.96
C ASP A 9 -0.60 -5.71 -15.69
N TYR A 10 0.54 -5.04 -15.87
CA TYR A 10 1.86 -5.58 -15.50
C TYR A 10 1.98 -5.82 -13.98
N VAL A 11 1.62 -4.81 -13.18
CA VAL A 11 1.60 -4.91 -11.72
C VAL A 11 0.62 -5.98 -11.27
N LYS A 12 -0.60 -6.02 -11.81
CA LYS A 12 -1.59 -7.07 -11.50
C LYS A 12 -1.07 -8.46 -11.83
N LYS A 13 -0.44 -8.66 -13.00
CA LYS A 13 0.11 -9.96 -13.38
C LYS A 13 1.22 -10.43 -12.43
N LYS A 14 2.08 -9.51 -11.95
CA LYS A 14 3.11 -9.83 -10.95
C LYS A 14 2.52 -10.04 -9.55
N ALA A 15 1.60 -9.20 -9.12
CA ALA A 15 1.00 -9.24 -7.78
C ALA A 15 0.02 -10.42 -7.59
N GLN A 16 -0.74 -10.81 -8.63
CA GLN A 16 -1.65 -11.96 -8.60
C GLN A 16 -0.95 -13.31 -8.42
N SER A 17 0.38 -13.36 -8.52
CA SER A 17 1.14 -14.55 -8.14
C SER A 17 1.34 -14.69 -6.63
N VAL A 18 1.02 -13.65 -5.84
CA VAL A 18 1.31 -13.56 -4.40
C VAL A 18 0.08 -13.18 -3.55
N ASP A 19 -0.95 -12.49 -4.08
CA ASP A 19 -2.10 -12.03 -3.29
C ASP A 19 -3.44 -11.94 -4.09
N PRO A 20 -4.60 -11.91 -3.40
CA PRO A 20 -5.93 -11.81 -4.02
C PRO A 20 -6.13 -10.51 -4.82
N PRO A 21 -7.05 -10.48 -5.79
CA PRO A 21 -7.21 -9.36 -6.72
C PRO A 21 -7.62 -8.06 -6.01
N ILE A 22 -6.88 -6.98 -6.30
CA ILE A 22 -7.19 -5.62 -5.85
C ILE A 22 -8.53 -5.19 -6.47
N THR A 23 -9.60 -5.16 -5.67
CA THR A 23 -10.92 -4.65 -6.04
C THR A 23 -11.08 -3.20 -5.55
N SER A 24 -11.54 -2.33 -6.45
CA SER A 24 -11.81 -0.92 -6.16
C SER A 24 -13.32 -0.71 -6.05
N THR A 25 -13.92 -1.13 -4.94
CA THR A 25 -15.30 -0.79 -4.57
C THR A 25 -15.30 0.38 -3.60
N LEU A 26 -16.38 1.18 -3.58
CA LEU A 26 -16.55 2.25 -2.60
C LEU A 26 -16.69 1.62 -1.22
N ILE A 27 -15.71 1.86 -0.35
CA ILE A 27 -15.67 1.26 0.97
C ILE A 27 -16.41 2.17 1.96
N THR A 28 -17.52 1.67 2.50
CA THR A 28 -18.37 2.37 3.49
C THR A 28 -17.94 2.10 4.93
N ASP A 29 -16.97 1.20 5.14
CA ASP A 29 -16.50 0.82 6.47
C ASP A 29 -15.54 1.85 7.07
N ILE A 30 -15.78 2.24 8.32
CA ILE A 30 -14.94 3.18 9.08
C ILE A 30 -13.56 2.57 9.31
N GLU A 31 -13.50 1.25 9.53
CA GLU A 31 -12.26 0.48 9.71
C GLU A 31 -11.29 0.66 8.55
N ILE A 32 -11.82 0.80 7.33
CA ILE A 32 -11.01 0.91 6.13
C ILE A 32 -10.72 2.38 5.79
N ARG A 33 -11.65 3.31 6.06
CA ARG A 33 -11.46 4.74 5.74
C ARG A 33 -10.35 5.39 6.57
N TRP A 34 -10.30 5.11 7.87
CA TRP A 34 -9.33 5.74 8.76
C TRP A 34 -7.94 5.10 8.68
N ASN A 35 -7.86 3.89 8.13
CA ASN A 35 -6.62 3.15 7.99
C ASN A 35 -6.09 3.09 6.54
N THR A 36 -6.66 3.86 5.61
CA THR A 36 -6.24 3.86 4.20
C THR A 36 -4.74 4.13 4.03
N THR A 37 -4.16 5.04 4.82
CA THR A 37 -2.72 5.33 4.79
C THR A 37 -1.89 4.14 5.25
N PHE A 38 -2.27 3.48 6.35
CA PHE A 38 -1.60 2.27 6.82
C PHE A 38 -1.67 1.15 5.77
N VAL A 39 -2.86 0.90 5.22
CA VAL A 39 -3.07 -0.12 4.17
C VAL A 39 -2.24 0.18 2.92
N MET A 40 -2.15 1.45 2.51
CA MET A 40 -1.33 1.89 1.39
C MET A 40 0.17 1.62 1.64
N ILE A 41 0.67 1.97 2.83
CA ILE A 41 2.08 1.77 3.23
C ILE A 41 2.41 0.28 3.36
N ASP A 42 1.51 -0.51 3.94
CA ASP A 42 1.66 -1.96 4.02
C ASP A 42 1.72 -2.59 2.61
N CYS A 43 0.89 -2.11 1.68
CA CYS A 43 0.90 -2.52 0.29
C CYS A 43 2.23 -2.16 -0.42
N PHE A 44 2.76 -0.95 -0.21
CA PHE A 44 4.08 -0.58 -0.71
C PHE A 44 5.18 -1.51 -0.18
N THR A 45 5.11 -1.85 1.11
CA THR A 45 6.08 -2.74 1.76
C THR A 45 6.00 -4.16 1.19
N LYS A 46 4.79 -4.73 1.05
CA LYS A 46 4.55 -6.06 0.49
C LYS A 46 5.02 -6.18 -0.96
N HIS A 47 4.82 -5.14 -1.75
CA HIS A 47 5.18 -5.13 -3.18
C HIS A 47 6.50 -4.42 -3.48
N ARG A 48 7.36 -4.20 -2.48
CA ARG A 48 8.68 -3.56 -2.64
C ARG A 48 9.48 -4.15 -3.79
N ALA A 49 9.60 -5.47 -3.87
CA ALA A 49 10.36 -6.13 -4.93
C ALA A 49 9.83 -5.84 -6.34
N ILE A 50 8.51 -5.67 -6.49
CA ILE A 50 7.88 -5.31 -7.77
C ILE A 50 8.19 -3.85 -8.11
N ILE A 51 8.15 -2.96 -7.13
CA ILE A 51 8.45 -1.54 -7.28
C ILE A 51 9.93 -1.32 -7.62
N ASP A 52 10.83 -2.01 -6.91
CA ASP A 52 12.27 -1.96 -7.17
C ASP A 52 12.61 -2.50 -8.58
N ASP A 53 11.91 -3.54 -9.05
CA ASP A 53 12.07 -4.04 -10.42
C ASP A 53 11.54 -3.07 -11.48
N ILE A 54 10.42 -2.39 -11.21
CA ILE A 54 9.88 -1.33 -12.09
C ILE A 54 10.86 -0.15 -12.19
N ASN A 55 11.44 0.26 -11.08
CA ASN A 55 12.42 1.36 -11.02
C ASN A 55 13.75 0.97 -11.69
N GLY A 56 14.22 -0.27 -11.48
CA GLY A 56 15.48 -0.75 -12.05
C GLY A 56 15.40 -1.13 -13.53
N ARG A 57 14.21 -1.49 -14.04
CA ARG A 57 14.02 -2.01 -15.41
C ARG A 57 12.76 -1.45 -16.10
N PRO A 58 12.64 -0.11 -16.26
CA PRO A 58 11.44 0.51 -16.83
C PRO A 58 11.13 0.05 -18.26
N TYR A 59 12.15 -0.34 -19.04
CA TYR A 59 12.02 -0.83 -20.41
C TYR A 59 11.35 -2.20 -20.53
N GLN A 60 11.29 -2.98 -19.44
CA GLN A 60 10.66 -4.31 -19.44
C GLN A 60 9.13 -4.25 -19.31
N ILE A 61 8.57 -3.06 -19.09
CA ILE A 61 7.12 -2.88 -18.97
C ILE A 61 6.52 -2.80 -20.38
N PRO A 62 5.73 -3.81 -20.80
CA PRO A 62 5.19 -3.86 -22.16
C PRO A 62 4.24 -2.69 -22.41
N ASN A 63 4.18 -2.23 -23.66
CA ASN A 63 3.24 -1.18 -24.12
C ASN A 63 3.38 0.19 -23.43
N THR A 64 4.56 0.52 -22.91
CA THR A 64 4.90 1.86 -22.39
C THR A 64 5.51 2.74 -23.48
N SER A 65 5.16 4.03 -23.52
CA SER A 65 5.81 4.97 -24.44
C SER A 65 7.21 5.35 -23.96
N SER A 66 8.10 5.77 -24.86
CA SER A 66 9.45 6.25 -24.51
C SER A 66 9.42 7.37 -23.46
N THR A 67 8.48 8.31 -23.57
CA THR A 67 8.27 9.37 -22.57
C THR A 67 7.83 8.86 -21.20
N GLN A 68 7.13 7.73 -21.13
CA GLN A 68 6.72 7.12 -19.86
C GLN A 68 7.86 6.34 -19.22
N GLN A 69 8.64 5.62 -20.03
CA GLN A 69 9.83 4.90 -19.56
C GLN A 69 10.85 5.86 -18.97
N LEU A 70 11.06 7.02 -19.60
CA LEU A 70 11.92 8.08 -19.08
C LEU A 70 11.41 8.67 -17.76
N LYS A 71 10.09 8.75 -17.56
CA LYS A 71 9.51 9.20 -16.29
C LYS A 71 9.64 8.16 -15.19
N ILE A 72 9.40 6.89 -15.48
CA ILE A 72 9.53 5.79 -14.50
C ILE A 72 10.99 5.64 -14.09
N GLY A 73 11.93 5.74 -15.04
CA GLY A 73 13.36 5.72 -14.77
C GLY A 73 13.94 7.06 -14.31
N SER A 74 13.11 8.08 -14.03
CA SER A 74 13.61 9.34 -13.48
C SER A 74 13.87 9.17 -11.99
N LYS A 75 14.87 9.91 -11.47
CA LYS A 75 15.19 9.92 -10.04
C LYS A 75 14.06 10.42 -9.14
N GLU A 76 13.03 11.05 -9.71
CA GLU A 76 11.89 11.57 -8.96
C GLU A 76 10.90 10.47 -8.53
N PHE A 77 10.86 9.35 -9.28
CA PHE A 77 9.97 8.21 -9.00
C PHE A 77 10.71 7.00 -8.42
N GLU A 78 12.04 7.09 -8.31
CA GLU A 78 12.88 6.07 -7.72
C GLU A 78 12.71 6.07 -6.19
N PHE A 79 12.28 4.94 -5.64
CA PHE A 79 12.32 4.71 -4.19
C PHE A 79 13.73 4.34 -3.77
N THR A 80 14.37 5.21 -3.00
CA THR A 80 15.69 4.95 -2.44
C THR A 80 15.58 4.04 -1.21
N ASN A 81 16.71 3.46 -0.78
CA ASN A 81 16.74 2.70 0.48
C ASN A 81 16.30 3.54 1.69
N SER A 82 16.61 4.85 1.72
CA SER A 82 16.12 5.74 2.77
C SER A 82 14.60 5.90 2.76
N ASP A 83 13.97 5.89 1.59
CA ASP A 83 12.51 5.99 1.49
C ASP A 83 11.85 4.70 2.01
N TRP A 84 12.44 3.55 1.70
CA TRP A 84 11.99 2.26 2.25
C TRP A 84 12.12 2.19 3.76
N HIS A 85 13.19 2.74 4.34
CA HIS A 85 13.32 2.86 5.79
C HIS A 85 12.23 3.75 6.38
N ARG A 86 11.98 4.92 5.79
CA ARG A 86 10.91 5.83 6.23
C ARG A 86 9.52 5.20 6.14
N ILE A 87 9.22 4.48 5.06
CA ILE A 87 7.96 3.73 4.90
C ILE A 87 7.83 2.68 6.02
N THR A 88 8.92 1.98 6.33
CA THR A 88 8.94 0.95 7.38
C THR A 88 8.69 1.56 8.76
N ASP A 89 9.35 2.68 9.06
CA ASP A 89 9.18 3.38 10.34
C ASP A 89 7.76 3.94 10.48
N LEU A 90 7.24 4.53 9.40
CA LEU A 90 5.87 5.04 9.36
C LEU A 90 4.85 3.92 9.52
N LYS A 91 5.08 2.74 8.91
CA LYS A 91 4.24 1.56 9.11
C LYS A 91 4.17 1.18 10.58
N LYS A 92 5.33 1.08 11.26
CA LYS A 92 5.40 0.73 12.69
C LYS A 92 4.68 1.75 13.56
N ALA A 93 4.81 3.04 13.25
CA ALA A 93 4.13 4.10 13.98
C ALA A 93 2.60 4.04 13.81
N LEU A 94 2.12 3.61 12.64
CA LEU A 94 0.69 3.54 12.30
C LEU A 94 0.03 2.21 12.72
N GLU A 95 0.80 1.15 12.92
CA GLU A 95 0.31 -0.18 13.28
C GLU A 95 -0.53 -0.21 14.57
N PRO A 96 -0.13 0.46 15.67
CA PRO A 96 -0.98 0.60 16.86
C PRO A 96 -2.36 1.16 16.55
N PHE A 97 -2.44 2.23 15.76
CA PHE A 97 -3.72 2.86 15.42
C PHE A 97 -4.62 1.96 14.59
N MET A 98 -4.04 1.15 13.68
CA MET A 98 -4.78 0.14 12.95
C MET A 98 -5.39 -0.90 13.91
N ILE A 99 -4.60 -1.39 14.86
CA ILE A 99 -5.03 -2.36 15.86
C ILE A 99 -6.14 -1.75 16.75
N SER A 100 -5.93 -0.57 17.31
CA SER A 100 -6.90 0.10 18.17
C SER A 100 -8.21 0.39 17.43
N THR A 101 -8.15 0.82 16.16
CA THR A 101 -9.36 1.08 15.36
C THR A 101 -10.15 -0.21 15.13
N ASN A 102 -9.48 -1.32 14.82
CA ASN A 102 -10.13 -2.62 14.66
C ASN A 102 -10.76 -3.14 15.97
N VAL A 103 -10.06 -2.96 17.10
CA VAL A 103 -10.56 -3.36 18.42
C VAL A 103 -11.79 -2.56 18.82
N VAL A 104 -11.78 -1.24 18.61
CA VAL A 104 -12.91 -0.36 18.96
C VAL A 104 -14.12 -0.57 18.04
N SER A 105 -13.86 -0.89 16.77
CA SER A 105 -14.91 -1.08 15.75
C SER A 105 -15.50 -2.50 15.74
N ALA A 106 -14.92 -3.43 16.51
CA ALA A 106 -15.39 -4.80 16.59
C ALA A 106 -16.85 -4.89 17.07
N LYS A 107 -17.65 -5.70 16.37
CA LYS A 107 -19.09 -5.88 16.65
C LYS A 107 -19.40 -7.06 17.56
N ASN A 108 -18.42 -7.90 17.86
CA ASN A 108 -18.62 -9.19 18.51
C ASN A 108 -18.41 -9.17 20.03
N TYR A 109 -17.98 -8.04 20.60
CA TYR A 109 -17.77 -7.88 22.04
C TYR A 109 -17.92 -6.40 22.45
N PRO A 110 -18.21 -6.09 23.72
CA PRO A 110 -18.28 -4.71 24.20
C PRO A 110 -16.92 -4.01 24.07
N THR A 111 -16.86 -2.92 23.29
CA THR A 111 -15.61 -2.18 23.02
C THR A 111 -15.48 -0.88 23.81
N LEU A 112 -16.54 -0.46 24.52
CA LEU A 112 -16.58 0.81 25.25
C LEU A 112 -15.52 0.90 26.36
N ALA A 113 -15.30 -0.21 27.08
CA ALA A 113 -14.27 -0.29 28.12
C ALA A 113 -12.85 -0.20 27.53
N ALA A 114 -12.64 -0.81 26.36
CA ALA A 114 -11.37 -0.72 25.65
C ALA A 114 -11.06 0.71 25.21
N ALA A 115 -12.06 1.42 24.67
CA ALA A 115 -11.92 2.83 24.27
C ALA A 115 -11.60 3.76 25.44
N TYR A 116 -12.10 3.46 26.65
CA TYR A 116 -11.86 4.28 27.84
C TYR A 116 -10.47 4.06 28.46
N SER A 117 -9.92 2.85 28.34
CA SER A 117 -8.69 2.48 29.05
C SER A 117 -7.41 3.13 28.51
N GLY A 118 -7.33 3.56 27.25
CA GLY A 118 -6.17 4.26 26.67
C GLY A 118 -4.84 3.48 26.63
N GLU A 119 -4.69 2.42 27.43
CA GLU A 119 -3.50 1.58 27.59
C GLU A 119 -3.39 0.46 26.55
N ILE A 120 -4.33 0.42 25.61
CA ILE A 120 -4.43 -0.63 24.61
C ILE A 120 -3.48 -0.28 23.44
N PHE A 121 -2.20 -0.64 23.63
CA PHE A 121 -1.15 -0.83 22.61
C PHE A 121 -0.26 0.37 22.21
N ILE A 122 0.34 1.09 23.16
CA ILE A 122 1.57 1.89 22.90
C ILE A 122 2.80 1.16 23.41
#